data_AF-A0A932QLD9-F1
#
_entry.id   AF-A0A932QLD9-F1
#
_cell.length_a   1.000
_cell.length_b   1.000
_cell.length_c   1.000
_cell.angle_alpha   90.00
_cell.angle_beta   90.00
_cell.angle_gamma   90.00
#
_symmetry.space_group_name_H-M   'P 1'
#
loop_
_entity.id
_entity.type
_entity.pdbx_description
1 polymer ?
#
loop_
_entity_poly.entity_id
_entity_poly.type
_entity_poly.pdbx_seq_one_letter_code
_entity_poly.pdbx_strand_id
1 'polypeptide(L)'
;MGKNFKKVFLFILVIALTATIGFSFLSYQTYGVTLTPDGFVPKETRISVGSMVTFRTVTGKYFWPASDPHPTHTVYRDFDPKRALAPADSWSFRFDRVGTWSYHDHLAPSIVGTIIVLDQKKDKNFLWRLFSWFPFIPTTTTHSTSECKAVTSSQEAHQECWKGIFRSIVMGRGVDAGLRFLAQTKDADIAFAPECHVYAHAIGELAYERFSLGTLGRVNGDTGMCNFGYYHGFMQEYVSHNKNLVRAKEYCLRQGRNGVDGYDRRILQCFHGIGHGLVFWYASEGKPVESAIATSAIAACQKIIGDLSFFHECVNGVYGGIAALYFTLHGFTYTMRPDDPFWVCNAQPQHLKKFCYDELVPPLFNLVSFNLPAAGSIIERIDDQTLALVAMEHLGWMPAHHNLIVARNYSQVVSQCRAFPEPFARACLRGIVKSLVNFGNMLEAIPRATRFCHEFFQSTDFFEECQKTIIEQIKYSYTIDQQKEICKRFSDMAPTFCEKP
;
A
#
# COMPACT_ATOMS: atom_id res chain seq x y z
N MET A 1 -45.22 -71.95 17.24
CA MET A 1 -45.06 -70.86 16.25
C MET A 1 -46.19 -69.86 16.43
N GLY A 2 -45.97 -68.57 16.72
CA GLY A 2 -47.11 -67.62 16.64
C GLY A 2 -47.09 -66.29 17.39
N LYS A 3 -46.16 -65.98 18.30
CA LYS A 3 -46.23 -64.68 19.04
C LYS A 3 -44.96 -63.82 19.08
N ASN A 4 -43.77 -64.37 18.78
CA ASN A 4 -42.51 -63.61 18.82
C ASN A 4 -42.02 -63.08 17.46
N PHE A 5 -42.57 -63.54 16.33
CA PHE A 5 -42.14 -63.08 15.00
C PHE A 5 -42.76 -61.73 14.59
N LYS A 6 -43.96 -61.40 15.09
CA LYS A 6 -44.64 -60.12 14.79
C LYS A 6 -44.03 -58.91 15.50
N LYS A 7 -43.38 -59.09 16.66
CA LYS A 7 -42.74 -57.97 17.38
C LYS A 7 -41.38 -57.58 16.79
N VAL A 8 -40.62 -58.53 16.26
CA VAL A 8 -39.32 -58.26 15.61
C VAL A 8 -39.52 -57.59 14.25
N PHE A 9 -40.54 -57.98 13.48
CA PHE A 9 -40.82 -57.36 12.18
C PHE A 9 -41.37 -55.92 12.31
N LEU A 10 -42.15 -55.62 13.34
CA LEU A 10 -42.66 -54.27 13.59
C LEU A 10 -41.56 -53.31 14.08
N PHE A 11 -40.56 -53.81 14.82
CA PHE A 11 -39.43 -53.01 15.29
C PHE A 11 -38.43 -52.69 14.16
N ILE A 12 -38.20 -53.63 13.24
CA ILE A 12 -37.32 -53.42 12.08
C ILE A 12 -37.99 -52.51 11.03
N LEU A 13 -39.31 -52.58 10.84
CA LEU A 13 -40.02 -51.66 9.94
C LEU A 13 -40.05 -50.22 10.47
N VAL A 14 -40.15 -50.03 11.79
CA VAL A 14 -40.07 -48.69 12.41
C VAL A 14 -38.66 -48.12 12.31
N ILE A 15 -37.61 -48.93 12.50
CA ILE A 15 -36.22 -48.47 12.31
C ILE A 15 -35.91 -48.18 10.83
N ALA A 16 -36.48 -48.93 9.89
CA ALA A 16 -36.35 -48.67 8.45
C ALA A 16 -37.17 -47.45 7.97
N LEU A 17 -38.30 -47.13 8.62
CA LEU A 17 -39.07 -45.90 8.37
C LEU A 17 -38.53 -44.66 9.11
N THR A 18 -37.80 -44.82 10.21
CA THR A 18 -37.10 -43.71 10.88
C THR A 18 -35.69 -43.45 10.34
N ALA A 19 -35.09 -44.38 9.58
CA ALA A 19 -33.84 -44.13 8.87
C ALA A 19 -34.01 -43.25 7.61
N THR A 20 -35.25 -42.97 7.19
CA THR A 20 -35.58 -42.05 6.08
C THR A 20 -36.09 -40.68 6.53
N ILE A 21 -36.16 -40.39 7.83
CA ILE A 21 -36.59 -39.09 8.36
C ILE A 21 -35.46 -38.52 9.21
N GLY A 22 -34.66 -37.62 8.62
CA GLY A 22 -33.83 -36.72 9.42
C GLY A 22 -32.43 -36.40 8.94
N PHE A 23 -31.98 -36.85 7.76
CA PHE A 23 -30.99 -36.04 7.03
C PHE A 23 -31.77 -34.96 6.29
N SER A 24 -32.21 -33.95 7.05
CA SER A 24 -32.54 -32.66 6.48
C SER A 24 -31.25 -32.16 5.82
N PHE A 25 -31.09 -32.46 4.52
CA PHE A 25 -30.23 -31.65 3.67
C PHE A 25 -30.78 -30.23 3.83
N LEU A 26 -30.12 -29.42 4.65
CA LEU A 26 -30.22 -27.98 4.56
C LEU A 26 -29.79 -27.67 3.13
N SER A 27 -30.76 -27.56 2.22
CA SER A 27 -30.53 -27.07 0.87
C SER A 27 -30.13 -25.61 1.04
N TYR A 28 -28.84 -25.34 1.20
CA TYR A 28 -28.35 -23.98 1.26
C TYR A 28 -28.67 -23.33 -0.08
N GLN A 29 -29.64 -22.41 -0.07
CA GLN A 29 -30.00 -21.66 -1.27
C GLN A 29 -28.77 -20.89 -1.76
N THR A 30 -28.54 -20.97 -3.06
CA THR A 30 -27.53 -20.18 -3.76
C THR A 30 -28.20 -18.93 -4.30
N TYR A 31 -27.68 -17.76 -3.95
CA TYR A 31 -28.18 -16.46 -4.42
C TYR A 31 -27.24 -15.90 -5.48
N GLY A 32 -27.78 -15.20 -6.47
CA GLY A 32 -26.98 -14.59 -7.54
C GLY A 32 -26.92 -13.07 -7.40
N VAL A 33 -25.72 -12.51 -7.49
CA VAL A 33 -25.46 -11.07 -7.64
C VAL A 33 -24.73 -10.85 -8.96
N THR A 34 -25.23 -9.92 -9.78
CA THR A 34 -24.66 -9.61 -11.09
C THR A 34 -24.20 -8.16 -11.14
N LEU A 35 -22.92 -7.92 -11.46
CA LEU A 35 -22.43 -6.60 -11.79
C LEU A 35 -22.91 -6.20 -13.19
N THR A 36 -23.64 -5.09 -13.25
CA THR A 36 -24.18 -4.47 -14.46
C THR A 36 -23.54 -3.08 -14.67
N PRO A 37 -23.77 -2.40 -15.81
CA PRO A 37 -23.33 -1.02 -15.99
C PRO A 37 -23.85 -0.04 -14.92
N ASP A 38 -25.01 -0.33 -14.32
CA ASP A 38 -25.63 0.48 -13.26
C ASP A 38 -25.22 0.04 -11.83
N GLY A 39 -24.33 -0.96 -11.72
CA GLY A 39 -23.83 -1.51 -10.46
C GLY A 39 -24.31 -2.92 -10.15
N PHE A 40 -24.16 -3.36 -8.89
CA PHE A 40 -24.58 -4.69 -8.44
C PHE A 40 -26.10 -4.84 -8.40
N VAL A 41 -26.60 -5.92 -9.00
CA VAL A 41 -28.02 -6.28 -9.04
C VAL A 41 -28.21 -7.72 -8.53
N PRO A 42 -29.05 -7.93 -7.49
CA PRO A 42 -29.68 -6.90 -6.67
C PRO A 42 -28.64 -6.14 -5.82
N LYS A 43 -28.90 -4.85 -5.56
CA LYS A 43 -28.03 -4.01 -4.73
C LYS A 43 -28.03 -4.47 -3.26
N GLU A 44 -29.18 -4.93 -2.77
CA GLU A 44 -29.35 -5.54 -1.45
C GLU A 44 -29.80 -7.00 -1.63
N THR A 45 -29.07 -7.95 -1.05
CA THR A 45 -29.42 -9.38 -1.06
C THR A 45 -29.68 -9.87 0.37
N ARG A 46 -30.86 -10.41 0.63
CA ARG A 46 -31.23 -11.01 1.93
C ARG A 46 -31.11 -12.52 1.86
N ILE A 47 -30.29 -13.10 2.75
CA ILE A 47 -29.96 -14.52 2.76
C ILE A 47 -30.03 -15.08 4.20
N SER A 48 -30.01 -16.40 4.32
CA SER A 48 -29.92 -17.07 5.63
C SER A 48 -28.48 -17.39 5.97
N VAL A 49 -28.15 -17.45 7.26
CA VAL A 49 -26.81 -17.86 7.71
C VAL A 49 -26.42 -19.23 7.13
N GLY A 50 -25.22 -19.29 6.57
CA GLY A 50 -24.64 -20.44 5.87
C GLY A 50 -24.96 -20.53 4.38
N SER A 51 -25.79 -19.65 3.82
CA SER A 51 -26.08 -19.58 2.38
C SER A 51 -24.85 -19.16 1.56
N MET A 52 -24.83 -19.57 0.29
CA MET A 52 -23.83 -19.12 -0.68
C MET A 52 -24.39 -17.99 -1.57
N VAL A 53 -23.55 -17.01 -1.88
CA VAL A 53 -23.82 -15.98 -2.89
C VAL A 53 -22.81 -16.10 -4.01
N THR A 54 -23.28 -16.24 -5.23
CA THR A 54 -22.48 -16.27 -6.46
C THR A 54 -22.50 -14.90 -7.13
N PHE A 55 -21.31 -14.34 -7.30
CA PHE A 55 -21.07 -13.09 -8.00
C PHE A 55 -20.62 -13.36 -9.44
N ARG A 56 -21.18 -12.59 -10.37
CA ARG A 56 -20.85 -12.62 -11.81
C ARG A 56 -20.92 -11.21 -12.39
N THR A 57 -20.48 -11.02 -13.62
CA THR A 57 -20.58 -9.73 -14.33
C THR A 57 -21.16 -9.90 -15.72
N VAL A 58 -21.84 -8.87 -16.23
CA VAL A 58 -22.26 -8.75 -17.64
C VAL A 58 -21.64 -7.53 -18.33
N THR A 59 -20.71 -6.83 -17.67
CA THR A 59 -20.09 -5.60 -18.19
C THR A 59 -19.00 -5.85 -19.23
N GLY A 60 -18.57 -7.11 -19.40
CA GLY A 60 -17.42 -7.46 -20.23
C GLY A 60 -16.07 -7.03 -19.64
N LYS A 61 -16.05 -6.55 -18.38
CA LYS A 61 -14.85 -6.11 -17.66
C LYS A 61 -14.56 -7.04 -16.48
N TYR A 62 -13.29 -7.05 -16.07
CA TYR A 62 -12.91 -7.67 -14.80
C TYR A 62 -13.68 -7.02 -13.64
N PHE A 63 -13.93 -7.78 -12.60
CA PHE A 63 -14.65 -7.34 -11.40
C PHE A 63 -14.14 -8.07 -10.16
N TRP A 64 -14.32 -7.48 -8.99
CA TRP A 64 -13.81 -7.98 -7.73
C TRP A 64 -14.75 -7.59 -6.59
N PRO A 65 -15.77 -8.40 -6.28
CA PRO A 65 -16.66 -8.15 -5.14
C PRO A 65 -15.92 -8.43 -3.83
N ALA A 66 -15.65 -7.39 -3.03
CA ALA A 66 -14.90 -7.49 -1.78
C ALA A 66 -15.59 -6.74 -0.64
N SER A 67 -15.43 -7.26 0.58
CA SER A 67 -15.94 -6.64 1.81
C SER A 67 -15.47 -5.20 1.95
N ASP A 68 -16.29 -4.35 2.55
CA ASP A 68 -15.86 -3.02 3.01
C ASP A 68 -14.89 -3.11 4.20
N PRO A 69 -14.15 -2.01 4.50
CA PRO A 69 -13.98 -0.82 3.66
C PRO A 69 -12.90 -1.04 2.59
N HIS A 70 -12.95 -0.28 1.50
CA HIS A 70 -11.86 -0.21 0.53
C HIS A 70 -10.63 0.51 1.12
N PRO A 71 -9.38 0.07 0.85
CA PRO A 71 -8.98 -1.18 0.18
C PRO A 71 -8.72 -2.36 1.15
N THR A 72 -9.02 -2.20 2.44
CA THR A 72 -8.52 -3.09 3.51
C THR A 72 -9.39 -4.33 3.74
N HIS A 73 -10.66 -4.27 3.34
CA HIS A 73 -11.65 -5.36 3.37
C HIS A 73 -11.86 -6.00 4.75
N THR A 74 -11.82 -5.19 5.81
CA THR A 74 -11.73 -5.69 7.19
C THR A 74 -13.06 -6.05 7.86
N VAL A 75 -14.21 -5.61 7.35
CA VAL A 75 -15.52 -5.89 7.97
C VAL A 75 -15.86 -7.39 7.92
N TYR A 76 -15.65 -8.04 6.77
CA TYR A 76 -15.72 -9.49 6.60
C TYR A 76 -14.53 -9.96 5.76
N ARG A 77 -13.36 -10.06 6.40
CA ARG A 77 -12.07 -10.37 5.77
C ARG A 77 -12.05 -11.56 4.79
N ASP A 78 -12.83 -12.60 5.05
CA ASP A 78 -12.90 -13.77 4.16
C ASP A 78 -13.77 -13.54 2.92
N PHE A 79 -14.63 -12.52 2.93
CA PHE A 79 -15.45 -12.10 1.79
C PHE A 79 -14.60 -11.25 0.83
N ASP A 80 -13.58 -11.89 0.26
CA ASP A 80 -12.66 -11.31 -0.70
C ASP A 80 -12.05 -12.42 -1.59
N PRO A 81 -12.21 -12.38 -2.94
CA PRO A 81 -11.55 -13.32 -3.84
C PRO A 81 -10.04 -13.12 -3.94
N LYS A 82 -9.48 -12.02 -3.39
CA LYS A 82 -8.05 -11.63 -3.37
C LYS A 82 -7.41 -11.44 -4.74
N ARG A 83 -8.26 -11.30 -5.77
CA ARG A 83 -7.90 -11.06 -7.15
C ARG A 83 -9.10 -10.54 -7.92
N ALA A 84 -8.81 -9.86 -9.02
CA ALA A 84 -9.81 -9.59 -10.05
C ALA A 84 -10.29 -10.90 -10.72
N LEU A 85 -11.59 -10.97 -10.99
CA LEU A 85 -12.27 -12.05 -11.69
C LEU A 85 -12.46 -11.64 -13.16
N ALA A 86 -12.18 -12.56 -14.08
CA ALA A 86 -12.39 -12.30 -15.52
C ALA A 86 -13.90 -12.19 -15.83
N PRO A 87 -14.30 -11.56 -16.95
CA PRO A 87 -15.71 -11.39 -17.29
C PRO A 87 -16.52 -12.70 -17.40
N ALA A 88 -15.85 -13.80 -17.78
CA ALA A 88 -16.45 -15.13 -17.88
C ALA A 88 -16.41 -15.91 -16.56
N ASP A 89 -15.65 -15.44 -15.57
CA ASP A 89 -15.55 -16.08 -14.26
C ASP A 89 -16.79 -15.76 -13.40
N SER A 90 -17.03 -16.63 -12.43
CA SER A 90 -17.90 -16.34 -11.30
C SER A 90 -17.22 -16.76 -10.01
N TRP A 91 -17.61 -16.15 -8.91
CA TRP A 91 -17.06 -16.46 -7.59
C TRP A 91 -18.19 -16.62 -6.59
N SER A 92 -18.13 -17.67 -5.77
CA SER A 92 -19.13 -17.94 -4.75
C SER A 92 -18.51 -17.84 -3.36
N PHE A 93 -19.21 -17.15 -2.45
CA PHE A 93 -18.80 -17.01 -1.07
C PHE A 93 -19.91 -17.46 -0.12
N ARG A 94 -19.54 -18.15 0.96
CA ARG A 94 -20.47 -18.63 1.99
C ARG A 94 -20.49 -17.66 3.17
N PHE A 95 -21.69 -17.19 3.51
CA PHE A 95 -21.88 -16.24 4.62
C PHE A 95 -22.27 -16.96 5.91
N ASP A 96 -21.30 -17.20 6.78
CA ASP A 96 -21.48 -17.98 8.02
C ASP A 96 -21.77 -17.12 9.25
N ARG A 97 -21.85 -15.80 9.09
CA ARG A 97 -22.06 -14.84 10.18
C ARG A 97 -23.29 -13.98 9.91
N VAL A 98 -24.23 -13.99 10.85
CA VAL A 98 -25.43 -13.13 10.86
C VAL A 98 -24.99 -11.67 10.95
N GLY A 99 -25.60 -10.80 10.14
CA GLY A 99 -25.25 -9.38 10.10
C GLY A 99 -25.59 -8.72 8.77
N THR A 100 -25.31 -7.42 8.68
CA THR A 100 -25.39 -6.65 7.43
C THR A 100 -23.96 -6.38 6.97
N TRP A 101 -23.60 -6.91 5.81
CA TRP A 101 -22.26 -6.87 5.26
C TRP A 101 -22.26 -6.01 3.99
N SER A 102 -21.70 -4.81 4.09
CA SER A 102 -21.47 -3.95 2.92
C SER A 102 -20.24 -4.41 2.15
N TYR A 103 -20.28 -4.23 0.83
CA TYR A 103 -19.21 -4.62 -0.09
C TYR A 103 -19.18 -3.69 -1.30
N HIS A 104 -18.07 -3.73 -2.02
CA HIS A 104 -17.87 -2.94 -3.24
C HIS A 104 -17.19 -3.77 -4.33
N ASP A 105 -17.16 -3.24 -5.55
CA ASP A 105 -16.23 -3.71 -6.58
C ASP A 105 -14.86 -3.08 -6.29
N HIS A 106 -13.86 -3.87 -5.91
CA HIS A 106 -12.52 -3.38 -5.56
C HIS A 106 -11.88 -2.57 -6.71
N LEU A 107 -12.28 -2.86 -7.96
CA LEU A 107 -11.79 -2.15 -9.15
C LEU A 107 -12.54 -0.84 -9.43
N ALA A 108 -13.67 -0.63 -8.76
CA ALA A 108 -14.50 0.58 -8.85
C ALA A 108 -15.26 0.78 -7.52
N PRO A 109 -14.60 1.27 -6.44
CA PRO A 109 -15.14 1.22 -5.08
C PRO A 109 -16.43 2.01 -4.85
N SER A 110 -16.81 2.88 -5.79
CA SER A 110 -18.10 3.58 -5.79
C SER A 110 -19.28 2.68 -6.15
N ILE A 111 -19.04 1.52 -6.76
CA ILE A 111 -20.04 0.49 -7.03
C ILE A 111 -20.15 -0.39 -5.79
N VAL A 112 -21.23 -0.19 -5.03
CA VAL A 112 -21.45 -0.83 -3.73
C VAL A 112 -22.69 -1.72 -3.72
N GLY A 113 -22.70 -2.70 -2.81
CA GLY A 113 -23.84 -3.53 -2.51
C GLY A 113 -23.89 -3.93 -1.03
N THR A 114 -24.93 -4.68 -0.66
CA THR A 114 -25.14 -5.11 0.74
C THR A 114 -25.70 -6.53 0.79
N ILE A 115 -25.10 -7.38 1.62
CA ILE A 115 -25.61 -8.71 1.96
C ILE A 115 -26.14 -8.71 3.38
N ILE A 116 -27.42 -9.01 3.57
CA ILE A 116 -28.07 -9.12 4.88
C ILE A 116 -28.26 -10.60 5.20
N VAL A 117 -27.54 -11.09 6.19
CA VAL A 117 -27.55 -12.48 6.64
C VAL A 117 -28.42 -12.59 7.88
N LEU A 118 -29.51 -13.34 7.77
CA LEU A 118 -30.52 -13.51 8.82
C LEU A 118 -30.38 -14.87 9.52
N ASP A 119 -30.73 -14.91 10.81
CA ASP A 119 -30.91 -16.14 11.56
C ASP A 119 -32.36 -16.64 11.40
N GLN A 120 -32.52 -17.73 10.64
CA GLN A 120 -33.81 -18.41 10.41
C GLN A 120 -34.57 -18.76 11.71
N LYS A 121 -33.88 -18.92 12.85
CA LYS A 121 -34.53 -19.27 14.13
C LYS A 121 -35.17 -18.06 14.84
N LYS A 122 -34.70 -16.84 14.56
CA LYS A 122 -35.17 -15.60 15.22
C LYS A 122 -36.20 -14.82 14.40
N ASP A 123 -36.36 -15.13 13.11
CA ASP A 123 -37.24 -14.42 12.17
C ASP A 123 -38.76 -14.52 12.46
N LYS A 124 -39.16 -15.33 13.44
CA LYS A 124 -40.57 -15.42 13.87
C LYS A 124 -41.02 -14.28 14.81
N ASN A 125 -40.11 -13.45 15.31
CA ASN A 125 -40.45 -12.33 16.18
C ASN A 125 -40.66 -11.03 15.39
N PHE A 126 -41.92 -10.58 15.32
CA PHE A 126 -42.37 -9.34 14.66
C PHE A 126 -41.56 -8.08 15.07
N LEU A 127 -41.05 -8.04 16.31
CA LEU A 127 -40.22 -6.95 16.82
C LEU A 127 -38.82 -6.86 16.18
N TRP A 128 -38.23 -7.98 15.72
CA TRP A 128 -36.94 -7.97 15.00
C TRP A 128 -37.07 -7.32 13.61
N ARG A 129 -38.21 -7.52 12.94
CA ARG A 129 -38.49 -6.93 11.62
C ARG A 129 -38.49 -5.40 11.67
N LEU A 130 -38.95 -4.80 12.78
CA LEU A 130 -38.98 -3.35 12.99
C LEU A 130 -37.58 -2.75 13.25
N PHE A 131 -36.67 -3.48 13.92
CA PHE A 131 -35.29 -3.01 14.16
C PHE A 131 -34.37 -3.18 12.95
N SER A 132 -34.64 -4.16 12.07
CA SER A 132 -33.84 -4.42 10.85
C SER A 132 -34.09 -3.44 9.69
N TRP A 133 -35.06 -2.52 9.84
CA TRP A 133 -35.41 -1.51 8.83
C TRP A 133 -34.71 -0.17 9.04
N PHE A 134 -34.02 0.01 10.16
CA PHE A 134 -33.06 1.10 10.27
C PHE A 134 -31.85 0.75 9.40
N PRO A 135 -31.46 1.60 8.42
CA PRO A 135 -30.18 1.43 7.75
C PRO A 135 -29.13 1.36 8.85
N PHE A 136 -28.37 0.27 8.85
CA PHE A 136 -27.22 0.14 9.73
C PHE A 136 -26.30 1.30 9.33
N ILE A 137 -26.38 2.42 10.05
CA ILE A 137 -25.33 3.43 10.00
C ILE A 137 -24.10 2.63 10.37
N PRO A 138 -23.10 2.49 9.47
CA PRO A 138 -21.90 1.78 9.82
C PRO A 138 -21.43 2.41 11.11
N THR A 139 -21.42 1.64 12.20
CA THR A 139 -20.72 2.04 13.39
C THR A 139 -19.28 2.11 12.95
N THR A 140 -18.87 3.28 12.46
CA THR A 140 -17.48 3.66 12.46
C THR A 140 -17.10 3.50 13.92
N THR A 141 -16.46 2.39 14.26
CA THR A 141 -15.77 2.26 15.53
C THR A 141 -14.81 3.43 15.55
N THR A 142 -15.22 4.50 16.22
CA THR A 142 -14.40 5.68 16.42
C THR A 142 -13.34 5.26 17.42
N HIS A 143 -12.25 4.72 16.90
CA HIS A 143 -11.11 4.36 17.70
C HIS A 143 -10.54 5.60 18.36
N SER A 144 -10.20 5.49 19.65
CA SER A 144 -9.39 6.51 20.31
C SER A 144 -7.90 6.28 20.01
N THR A 145 -7.09 7.33 20.07
CA THR A 145 -5.63 7.18 19.90
C THR A 145 -5.03 6.27 20.96
N SER A 146 -5.57 6.28 22.19
CA SER A 146 -5.19 5.36 23.27
C SER A 146 -5.50 3.90 22.93
N GLU A 147 -6.63 3.63 22.28
CA GLU A 147 -6.97 2.27 21.85
C GLU A 147 -5.98 1.77 20.79
N CYS A 148 -5.71 2.56 19.75
CA CYS A 148 -4.78 2.13 18.69
C CYS A 148 -3.36 1.93 19.20
N LYS A 149 -2.89 2.80 20.12
CA LYS A 149 -1.60 2.59 20.80
C LYS A 149 -1.53 1.28 21.59
N ALA A 150 -2.66 0.83 22.14
CA ALA A 150 -2.73 -0.41 22.91
C ALA A 150 -2.85 -1.67 22.04
N VAL A 151 -3.02 -1.55 20.72
CA VAL A 151 -3.09 -2.71 19.81
C VAL A 151 -1.69 -3.31 19.65
N THR A 152 -1.53 -4.54 20.16
CA THR A 152 -0.28 -5.32 20.12
C THR A 152 -0.43 -6.68 19.42
N SER A 153 -1.62 -6.98 18.88
CA SER A 153 -1.93 -8.29 18.28
C SER A 153 -1.16 -8.57 16.99
N SER A 154 -0.99 -7.56 16.14
CA SER A 154 -0.09 -7.60 14.97
C SER A 154 0.14 -6.17 14.44
N GLN A 155 1.15 -6.00 13.58
CA GLN A 155 1.41 -4.71 12.94
C GLN A 155 0.25 -4.29 12.02
N GLU A 156 -0.33 -5.23 11.28
CA GLU A 156 -1.48 -4.96 10.41
C GLU A 156 -2.70 -4.50 11.21
N ALA A 157 -2.97 -5.14 12.36
CA ALA A 157 -4.07 -4.74 13.24
C ALA A 157 -3.85 -3.34 13.84
N HIS A 158 -2.60 -3.02 14.18
CA HIS A 158 -2.21 -1.69 14.66
C HIS A 158 -2.46 -0.63 13.59
N GLN A 159 -1.98 -0.87 12.37
CA GLN A 159 -2.14 0.04 11.24
C GLN A 159 -3.61 0.23 10.85
N GLU A 160 -4.41 -0.85 10.86
CA GLU A 160 -5.84 -0.76 10.55
C GLU A 160 -6.60 0.12 11.55
N CYS A 161 -6.28 0.02 12.84
CA CYS A 161 -6.89 0.87 13.86
C CYS A 161 -6.64 2.36 13.56
N TRP A 162 -5.40 2.73 13.28
CA TRP A 162 -5.02 4.09 12.94
C TRP A 162 -5.64 4.56 11.63
N LYS A 163 -5.67 3.72 10.59
CA LYS A 163 -6.37 4.01 9.33
C LYS A 163 -7.84 4.33 9.56
N GLY A 164 -8.50 3.64 10.51
CA GLY A 164 -9.86 3.95 10.95
C GLY A 164 -10.02 5.37 11.52
N ILE A 165 -9.08 5.83 12.35
CA ILE A 165 -9.05 7.22 12.86
C ILE A 165 -8.91 8.21 11.70
N PHE A 166 -7.95 7.99 10.80
CA PHE A 166 -7.74 8.87 9.65
C PHE A 166 -8.97 8.92 8.73
N ARG A 167 -9.63 7.79 8.49
CA ARG A 167 -10.89 7.73 7.72
C ARG A 167 -11.97 8.60 8.36
N SER A 168 -12.19 8.49 9.67
CA SER A 168 -13.17 9.31 10.39
C SER A 168 -12.88 10.81 10.28
N ILE A 169 -11.61 11.21 10.47
CA ILE A 169 -11.19 12.61 10.38
C ILE A 169 -11.31 13.14 8.95
N VAL A 170 -10.77 12.44 7.94
CA VAL A 170 -10.77 12.92 6.56
C VAL A 170 -12.17 12.96 5.98
N MET A 171 -13.01 11.95 6.24
CA MET A 171 -14.38 11.92 5.74
C MET A 171 -15.28 12.93 6.46
N GLY A 172 -15.11 13.12 7.78
CA GLY A 172 -15.93 14.04 8.57
C GLY A 172 -15.47 15.51 8.52
N ARG A 173 -14.17 15.78 8.50
CA ARG A 173 -13.59 17.13 8.69
C ARG A 173 -12.67 17.58 7.54
N GLY A 174 -12.44 16.73 6.55
CA GLY A 174 -11.65 17.03 5.36
C GLY A 174 -10.16 16.68 5.47
N VAL A 175 -9.49 16.67 4.33
CA VAL A 175 -8.09 16.24 4.17
C VAL A 175 -7.12 17.08 5.00
N ASP A 176 -7.30 18.40 5.05
CA ASP A 176 -6.46 19.30 5.84
C ASP A 176 -6.52 19.01 7.35
N ALA A 177 -7.63 18.46 7.85
CA ALA A 177 -7.73 18.00 9.23
C ALA A 177 -6.91 16.72 9.44
N GLY A 178 -6.98 15.77 8.50
CA GLY A 178 -6.20 14.54 8.53
C GLY A 178 -4.69 14.80 8.49
N LEU A 179 -4.23 15.67 7.59
CA LEU A 179 -2.83 16.04 7.46
C LEU A 179 -2.30 16.74 8.73
N ARG A 180 -3.08 17.65 9.33
CA ARG A 180 -2.70 18.28 10.61
C ARG A 180 -2.62 17.26 11.75
N PHE A 181 -3.56 16.34 11.81
CA PHE A 181 -3.56 15.27 12.81
C PHE A 181 -2.35 14.34 12.64
N LEU A 182 -1.99 13.99 11.40
CA LEU A 182 -0.79 13.22 11.10
C LEU A 182 0.47 13.93 11.58
N ALA A 183 0.60 15.22 11.29
CA ALA A 183 1.74 16.04 11.72
C ALA A 183 1.87 16.08 13.24
N GLN A 184 0.76 16.30 13.96
CA GLN A 184 0.76 16.33 15.43
C GLN A 184 1.10 14.96 16.03
N THR A 185 0.58 13.88 15.44
CA THR A 185 0.77 12.52 15.97
C THR A 185 2.21 12.05 15.79
N LYS A 186 2.82 12.25 14.62
CA LYS A 186 4.22 11.86 14.36
C LYS A 186 5.21 12.62 15.25
N ASP A 187 4.90 13.87 15.61
CA ASP A 187 5.78 14.69 16.46
C ASP A 187 5.64 14.31 17.93
N ALA A 188 4.48 13.79 18.34
CA ALA A 188 4.18 13.43 19.72
C ALA A 188 4.50 11.95 20.06
N ASP A 189 4.59 11.07 19.07
CA ASP A 189 4.72 9.63 19.29
C ASP A 189 5.85 9.00 18.45
N ILE A 190 6.94 8.65 19.13
CA ILE A 190 8.12 8.05 18.52
C ILE A 190 7.86 6.65 17.95
N ALA A 191 6.90 5.90 18.50
CA ALA A 191 6.54 4.58 17.98
C ALA A 191 5.67 4.69 16.71
N PHE A 192 4.92 5.79 16.56
CA PHE A 192 4.11 6.06 15.38
C PHE A 192 4.93 6.62 14.21
N ALA A 193 5.93 7.46 14.49
CA ALA A 193 6.71 8.18 13.47
C ALA A 193 7.25 7.29 12.32
N PRO A 194 7.74 6.05 12.54
CA PRO A 194 8.22 5.18 11.46
C PRO A 194 7.15 4.84 10.42
N GLU A 195 5.88 4.79 10.83
CA GLU A 195 4.76 4.41 9.97
C GLU A 195 4.09 5.62 9.32
N CYS A 196 4.61 6.84 9.52
CA CYS A 196 3.96 8.05 9.04
C CYS A 196 3.68 8.04 7.53
N HIS A 197 4.56 7.40 6.73
CA HIS A 197 4.36 7.24 5.30
C HIS A 197 3.09 6.44 4.97
N VAL A 198 2.85 5.32 5.68
CA VAL A 198 1.65 4.47 5.50
C VAL A 198 0.37 5.27 5.75
N TYR A 199 0.38 6.15 6.74
CA TYR A 199 -0.79 6.98 7.06
C TYR A 199 -0.94 8.17 6.12
N ALA A 200 0.16 8.76 5.63
CA ALA A 200 0.11 9.76 4.55
C ALA A 200 -0.50 9.15 3.27
N HIS A 201 -0.12 7.91 2.94
CA HIS A 201 -0.71 7.13 1.86
C HIS A 201 -2.23 6.95 2.04
N ALA A 202 -2.67 6.49 3.21
CA ALA A 202 -4.08 6.33 3.52
C ALA A 202 -4.87 7.65 3.41
N ILE A 203 -4.30 8.78 3.83
CA ILE A 203 -4.94 10.11 3.64
C ILE A 203 -5.07 10.44 2.14
N GLY A 204 -4.09 10.09 1.32
CA GLY A 204 -4.13 10.22 -0.14
C GLY A 204 -5.26 9.42 -0.77
N GLU A 205 -5.43 8.17 -0.37
CA GLU A 205 -6.55 7.31 -0.84
C GLU A 205 -7.91 7.93 -0.48
N LEU A 206 -8.08 8.37 0.76
CA LEU A 206 -9.31 9.02 1.25
C LEU A 206 -9.55 10.37 0.55
N ALA A 207 -8.48 11.08 0.17
CA ALA A 207 -8.58 12.29 -0.62
C ALA A 207 -9.09 11.98 -2.04
N TYR A 208 -8.68 10.86 -2.64
CA TYR A 208 -9.26 10.41 -3.90
C TYR A 208 -10.73 10.02 -3.75
N GLU A 209 -11.11 9.33 -2.67
CA GLU A 209 -12.51 9.01 -2.39
C GLU A 209 -13.36 10.29 -2.40
N ARG A 210 -12.93 11.32 -1.66
CA ARG A 210 -13.60 12.64 -1.69
C ARG A 210 -13.57 13.30 -3.06
N PHE A 211 -12.47 13.17 -3.81
CA PHE A 211 -12.35 13.71 -5.17
C PHE A 211 -13.37 13.07 -6.11
N SER A 212 -13.50 11.74 -6.07
CA SER A 212 -14.45 10.97 -6.88
C SER A 212 -15.91 11.34 -6.58
N LEU A 213 -16.21 11.73 -5.34
CA LEU A 213 -17.51 12.22 -4.90
C LEU A 213 -17.74 13.72 -5.17
N GLY A 214 -16.74 14.45 -5.69
CA GLY A 214 -16.83 15.90 -5.89
C GLY A 214 -16.76 16.73 -4.61
N THR A 215 -16.25 16.17 -3.51
CA THR A 215 -16.27 16.77 -2.15
C THR A 215 -14.87 17.06 -1.57
N LEU A 216 -13.78 16.86 -2.33
CA LEU A 216 -12.40 17.06 -1.85
C LEU A 216 -12.13 18.53 -1.45
N GLY A 217 -12.65 19.49 -2.22
CA GLY A 217 -12.31 20.90 -2.04
C GLY A 217 -10.83 21.19 -2.32
N ARG A 218 -10.34 22.34 -1.84
CA ARG A 218 -8.91 22.72 -1.93
C ARG A 218 -8.14 22.12 -0.74
N VAL A 219 -7.01 21.48 -1.02
CA VAL A 219 -6.08 20.95 0.00
C VAL A 219 -4.98 21.98 0.25
N ASN A 220 -4.82 22.42 1.50
CA ASN A 220 -3.82 23.41 1.91
C ASN A 220 -2.77 22.85 2.86
N GLY A 221 -2.97 21.65 3.40
CA GLY A 221 -2.03 20.94 4.26
C GLY A 221 -0.73 20.56 3.55
N ASP A 222 0.24 20.08 4.33
CA ASP A 222 1.52 19.60 3.81
C ASP A 222 1.36 18.21 3.18
N THR A 223 1.14 18.17 1.87
CA THR A 223 1.04 16.94 1.07
C THR A 223 2.41 16.30 0.76
N GLY A 224 3.52 16.98 1.07
CA GLY A 224 4.87 16.42 0.92
C GLY A 224 5.37 15.70 2.18
N MET A 225 4.69 15.90 3.30
CA MET A 225 5.02 15.28 4.58
C MET A 225 5.07 13.75 4.47
N CYS A 226 6.00 13.14 5.22
CA CYS A 226 6.19 11.69 5.30
C CYS A 226 6.45 11.04 3.94
N ASN A 227 7.45 11.62 3.26
CA ASN A 227 7.98 11.16 1.97
C ASN A 227 6.88 11.06 0.89
N PHE A 228 6.06 12.10 0.78
CA PHE A 228 5.06 12.24 -0.29
C PHE A 228 4.02 11.11 -0.38
N GLY A 229 3.81 10.35 0.70
CA GLY A 229 2.86 9.22 0.71
C GLY A 229 1.45 9.62 0.26
N TYR A 230 1.02 10.86 0.54
CA TYR A 230 -0.23 11.41 0.04
C TYR A 230 -0.39 11.28 -1.49
N TYR A 231 0.66 11.61 -2.25
CA TYR A 231 0.60 11.57 -3.71
C TYR A 231 0.60 10.14 -4.24
N HIS A 232 1.31 9.23 -3.58
CA HIS A 232 1.29 7.80 -3.91
C HIS A 232 -0.12 7.26 -3.75
N GLY A 233 -0.74 7.40 -2.58
CA GLY A 233 -2.10 6.91 -2.32
C GLY A 233 -3.16 7.57 -3.22
N PHE A 234 -3.11 8.90 -3.40
CA PHE A 234 -4.07 9.59 -4.25
C PHE A 234 -3.99 9.14 -5.71
N MET A 235 -2.78 9.09 -6.28
CA MET A 235 -2.62 8.74 -7.69
C MET A 235 -2.81 7.26 -7.96
N GLN A 236 -2.51 6.41 -6.99
CA GLN A 236 -2.77 5.00 -7.10
C GLN A 236 -4.26 4.73 -7.29
N GLU A 237 -5.10 5.32 -6.45
CA GLU A 237 -6.55 5.25 -6.56
C GLU A 237 -7.08 5.94 -7.84
N TYR A 238 -6.53 7.10 -8.17
CA TYR A 238 -6.94 7.84 -9.36
C TYR A 238 -6.75 7.03 -10.63
N VAL A 239 -5.56 6.48 -10.81
CA VAL A 239 -5.19 5.80 -12.06
C VAL A 239 -5.81 4.41 -12.14
N SER A 240 -5.83 3.65 -11.04
CA SER A 240 -6.42 2.30 -11.02
C SER A 240 -7.93 2.33 -11.30
N HIS A 241 -8.65 3.34 -10.81
CA HIS A 241 -10.11 3.43 -10.95
C HIS A 241 -10.56 4.26 -12.16
N ASN A 242 -10.03 5.47 -12.38
CA ASN A 242 -10.51 6.36 -13.43
C ASN A 242 -9.95 5.98 -14.81
N LYS A 243 -8.73 5.44 -14.85
CA LYS A 243 -8.02 5.04 -16.07
C LYS A 243 -7.82 6.19 -17.08
N ASN A 244 -8.00 7.44 -16.65
CA ASN A 244 -7.79 8.64 -17.46
C ASN A 244 -6.42 9.28 -17.18
N LEU A 245 -5.41 8.77 -17.89
CA LEU A 245 -4.01 9.17 -17.73
C LEU A 245 -3.74 10.63 -18.13
N VAL A 246 -4.51 11.18 -19.08
CA VAL A 246 -4.39 12.60 -19.47
C VAL A 246 -4.76 13.50 -18.30
N ARG A 247 -5.89 13.23 -17.64
CA ARG A 247 -6.30 14.00 -16.46
C ARG A 247 -5.40 13.78 -15.25
N ALA A 248 -4.85 12.57 -15.07
CA ALA A 248 -3.86 12.31 -14.02
C ALA A 248 -2.61 13.18 -14.21
N LYS A 249 -2.06 13.21 -15.43
CA LYS A 249 -0.95 14.09 -15.80
C LYS A 249 -1.27 15.56 -15.54
N GLU A 250 -2.43 16.03 -16.02
CA GLU A 250 -2.86 17.42 -15.81
C GLU A 250 -3.01 17.76 -14.32
N TYR A 251 -3.49 16.83 -13.51
CA TYR A 251 -3.54 17.01 -12.05
C TYR A 251 -2.13 17.19 -11.47
N CYS A 252 -1.18 16.33 -11.84
CA CYS A 252 0.19 16.40 -11.32
C CYS A 252 0.89 17.71 -11.69
N LEU A 253 0.72 18.19 -12.94
CA LEU A 253 1.28 19.46 -13.38
C LEU A 253 0.72 20.68 -12.61
N ARG A 254 -0.46 20.57 -12.01
CA ARG A 254 -1.07 21.63 -11.18
C ARG A 254 -0.61 21.63 -9.72
N GLN A 255 0.21 20.66 -9.28
CA GLN A 255 0.63 20.57 -7.87
C GLN A 255 1.77 21.52 -7.50
N GLY A 256 2.45 22.13 -8.48
CA GLY A 256 3.52 23.09 -8.24
C GLY A 256 3.01 24.40 -7.62
N ARG A 257 3.69 24.92 -6.58
CA ARG A 257 3.23 26.16 -5.89
C ARG A 257 3.40 27.45 -6.70
N ASN A 258 4.29 27.51 -7.70
CA ASN A 258 4.69 28.77 -8.35
C ASN A 258 4.73 28.72 -9.89
N GLY A 259 4.03 27.79 -10.53
CA GLY A 259 4.25 27.53 -11.95
C GLY A 259 5.55 26.74 -12.16
N VAL A 260 5.70 26.24 -13.37
CA VAL A 260 6.61 25.16 -13.80
C VAL A 260 8.10 25.45 -13.56
N ASP A 261 8.56 25.40 -12.31
CA ASP A 261 9.96 25.09 -12.02
C ASP A 261 10.07 23.56 -11.96
N GLY A 262 10.71 22.97 -12.96
CA GLY A 262 10.73 21.52 -13.25
C GLY A 262 11.31 20.58 -12.17
N TYR A 263 11.50 21.06 -10.94
CA TYR A 263 12.06 20.32 -9.80
C TYR A 263 11.21 20.37 -8.53
N ASP A 264 9.95 20.82 -8.59
CA ASP A 264 9.05 20.67 -7.46
C ASP A 264 8.80 19.17 -7.21
N ARG A 265 9.37 18.64 -6.10
CA ARG A 265 9.28 17.22 -5.75
C ARG A 265 7.84 16.71 -5.65
N ARG A 266 6.86 17.59 -5.41
CA ARG A 266 5.45 17.19 -5.42
C ARG A 266 4.97 16.79 -6.81
N ILE A 267 5.45 17.47 -7.85
CA ILE A 267 5.14 17.12 -9.24
C ILE A 267 5.80 15.77 -9.55
N LEU A 268 7.08 15.61 -9.25
CA LEU A 268 7.84 14.37 -9.47
C LEU A 268 7.17 13.18 -8.77
N GLN A 269 6.84 13.33 -7.49
CA GLN A 269 6.23 12.28 -6.68
C GLN A 269 4.77 12.01 -7.04
N CYS A 270 4.07 12.99 -7.63
CA CYS A 270 2.78 12.75 -8.25
C CYS A 270 2.91 11.88 -9.51
N PHE A 271 3.91 12.14 -10.37
CA PHE A 271 4.19 11.26 -11.52
C PHE A 271 4.66 9.86 -11.09
N HIS A 272 5.46 9.75 -10.03
CA HIS A 272 5.77 8.47 -9.39
C HIS A 272 4.48 7.73 -8.95
N GLY A 273 3.55 8.44 -8.30
CA GLY A 273 2.24 7.88 -7.93
C GLY A 273 1.39 7.41 -9.13
N ILE A 274 1.55 8.01 -10.32
CA ILE A 274 0.91 7.48 -11.55
C ILE A 274 1.46 6.09 -11.89
N GLY A 275 2.78 5.89 -11.75
CA GLY A 275 3.44 4.60 -11.93
C GLY A 275 2.86 3.51 -11.02
N HIS A 276 2.66 3.83 -9.73
CA HIS A 276 1.97 2.96 -8.79
C HIS A 276 0.59 2.55 -9.30
N GLY A 277 -0.27 3.53 -9.59
CA GLY A 277 -1.64 3.25 -10.03
C GLY A 277 -1.72 2.47 -11.34
N LEU A 278 -0.76 2.64 -12.25
CA LEU A 278 -0.66 1.82 -13.47
C LEU A 278 -0.39 0.35 -13.15
N VAL A 279 0.43 0.03 -12.15
CA VAL A 279 0.67 -1.35 -11.72
C VAL A 279 -0.61 -1.99 -11.21
N PHE A 280 -1.35 -1.32 -10.30
CA PHE A 280 -2.60 -1.85 -9.76
C PHE A 280 -3.70 -1.95 -10.82
N TRP A 281 -3.75 -0.99 -11.75
CA TRP A 281 -4.61 -1.12 -12.93
C TRP A 281 -4.25 -2.39 -13.72
N TYR A 282 -3.00 -2.56 -14.15
CA TYR A 282 -2.66 -3.70 -15.00
C TYR A 282 -2.74 -5.05 -14.27
N ALA A 283 -2.48 -5.08 -12.96
CA ALA A 283 -2.74 -6.24 -12.11
C ALA A 283 -4.24 -6.58 -12.08
N SER A 284 -5.12 -5.57 -12.02
CA SER A 284 -6.57 -5.77 -12.06
C SER A 284 -7.12 -6.31 -13.39
N GLU A 285 -6.37 -6.17 -14.49
CA GLU A 285 -6.76 -6.71 -15.80
C GLU A 285 -6.38 -8.19 -15.99
N GLY A 286 -6.02 -8.87 -14.88
CA GLY A 286 -5.70 -10.29 -14.90
C GLY A 286 -4.36 -10.61 -15.54
N LYS A 287 -3.45 -9.63 -15.68
CA LYS A 287 -2.06 -9.91 -16.08
C LYS A 287 -1.37 -10.61 -14.91
N PRO A 288 -0.97 -11.89 -15.03
CA PRO A 288 -0.52 -12.66 -13.87
C PRO A 288 0.98 -12.54 -13.62
N VAL A 289 1.73 -11.90 -14.52
CA VAL A 289 3.19 -11.86 -14.51
C VAL A 289 3.66 -10.43 -14.30
N GLU A 290 4.43 -10.22 -13.24
CA GLU A 290 4.93 -8.93 -12.76
C GLU A 290 5.69 -8.17 -13.86
N SER A 291 6.51 -8.86 -14.66
CA SER A 291 7.23 -8.25 -15.79
C SER A 291 6.30 -7.76 -16.91
N ALA A 292 5.17 -8.45 -17.16
CA ALA A 292 4.17 -8.02 -18.13
C ALA A 292 3.36 -6.83 -17.63
N ILE A 293 3.08 -6.78 -16.31
CA ILE A 293 2.49 -5.61 -15.64
C ILE A 293 3.43 -4.41 -15.80
N ALA A 294 4.70 -4.55 -15.42
CA ALA A 294 5.71 -3.50 -15.54
C ALA A 294 5.86 -3.00 -16.98
N THR A 295 5.95 -3.90 -17.96
CA THR A 295 6.06 -3.55 -19.38
C THR A 295 4.85 -2.73 -19.85
N SER A 296 3.63 -3.14 -19.48
CA SER A 296 2.41 -2.43 -19.86
C SER A 296 2.34 -1.05 -19.20
N ALA A 297 2.71 -0.96 -17.92
CA ALA A 297 2.75 0.28 -17.16
C ALA A 297 3.79 1.27 -17.71
N ILE A 298 5.00 0.81 -18.03
CA ILE A 298 6.06 1.65 -18.63
C ILE A 298 5.62 2.18 -19.99
N ALA A 299 5.00 1.35 -20.82
CA ALA A 299 4.47 1.78 -22.12
C ALA A 299 3.37 2.86 -21.95
N ALA A 300 2.54 2.75 -20.90
CA ALA A 300 1.55 3.77 -20.58
C ALA A 300 2.19 5.08 -20.09
N CYS A 301 3.24 5.02 -19.25
CA CYS A 301 4.03 6.19 -18.87
C CYS A 301 4.59 6.91 -20.13
N GLN A 302 5.22 6.15 -21.04
CA GLN A 302 5.81 6.69 -22.27
C GLN A 302 4.78 7.36 -23.19
N LYS A 303 3.55 6.83 -23.23
CA LYS A 303 2.48 7.36 -24.08
C LYS A 303 1.99 8.74 -23.65
N ILE A 304 1.95 9.01 -22.35
CA ILE A 304 1.38 10.26 -21.81
C ILE A 304 2.43 11.28 -21.38
N ILE A 305 3.67 10.85 -21.13
CA ILE A 305 4.73 11.69 -20.59
C ILE A 305 5.84 11.84 -21.61
N GLY A 306 5.95 13.03 -22.21
CA GLY A 306 7.01 13.37 -23.15
C GLY A 306 8.25 14.01 -22.51
N ASP A 307 8.14 14.44 -21.24
CA ASP A 307 9.27 14.96 -20.47
C ASP A 307 10.06 13.80 -19.86
N LEU A 308 11.39 13.81 -20.03
CA LEU A 308 12.23 12.69 -19.63
C LEU A 308 12.29 12.51 -18.11
N SER A 309 12.26 13.60 -17.34
CA SER A 309 12.31 13.54 -15.88
C SER A 309 11.03 12.94 -15.33
N PHE A 310 9.87 13.44 -15.77
CA PHE A 310 8.58 12.89 -15.37
C PHE A 310 8.39 11.43 -15.83
N PHE A 311 8.95 11.07 -16.98
CA PHE A 311 8.92 9.69 -17.47
C PHE A 311 9.71 8.77 -16.52
N HIS A 312 10.93 9.15 -16.15
CA HIS A 312 11.73 8.38 -15.20
C HIS A 312 11.07 8.24 -13.83
N GLU A 313 10.45 9.30 -13.32
CA GLU A 313 9.69 9.22 -12.05
C GLU A 313 8.49 8.27 -12.17
N CYS A 314 7.74 8.33 -13.28
CA CYS A 314 6.65 7.38 -13.53
C CYS A 314 7.17 5.93 -13.58
N VAL A 315 8.27 5.68 -14.28
CA VAL A 315 8.89 4.34 -14.36
C VAL A 315 9.41 3.87 -13.00
N ASN A 316 10.05 4.74 -12.24
CA ASN A 316 10.47 4.44 -10.87
C ASN A 316 9.25 4.07 -10.01
N GLY A 317 8.16 4.82 -10.11
CA GLY A 317 6.89 4.47 -9.46
C GLY A 317 6.22 3.19 -9.97
N VAL A 318 6.46 2.78 -11.23
CA VAL A 318 6.03 1.44 -11.70
C VAL A 318 6.75 0.36 -10.90
N TYR A 319 8.06 0.47 -10.70
CA TYR A 319 8.78 -0.52 -9.92
C TYR A 319 8.44 -0.46 -8.42
N GLY A 320 8.21 0.73 -7.88
CA GLY A 320 7.65 0.92 -6.52
C GLY A 320 6.27 0.30 -6.36
N GLY A 321 5.42 0.38 -7.39
CA GLY A 321 4.13 -0.32 -7.44
C GLY A 321 4.28 -1.84 -7.47
N ILE A 322 5.27 -2.38 -8.20
CA ILE A 322 5.57 -3.83 -8.17
C ILE A 322 6.04 -4.24 -6.78
N ALA A 323 6.88 -3.44 -6.13
CA ALA A 323 7.29 -3.69 -4.75
C ALA A 323 6.08 -3.69 -3.80
N ALA A 324 5.14 -2.75 -3.98
CA ALA A 324 3.90 -2.67 -3.22
C ALA A 324 3.03 -3.94 -3.35
N LEU A 325 3.00 -4.58 -4.51
CA LEU A 325 2.30 -5.86 -4.69
C LEU A 325 2.87 -6.98 -3.78
N TYR A 326 4.18 -7.01 -3.55
CA TYR A 326 4.82 -8.00 -2.67
C TYR A 326 4.56 -7.75 -1.18
N PHE A 327 4.14 -6.53 -0.81
CA PHE A 327 3.65 -6.19 0.52
C PHE A 327 2.15 -6.47 0.69
N THR A 328 1.52 -7.13 -0.29
CA THR A 328 0.07 -7.40 -0.32
C THR A 328 -0.81 -6.15 -0.20
N LEU A 329 -0.27 -5.00 -0.63
CA LEU A 329 -1.00 -3.74 -0.61
C LEU A 329 -2.14 -3.80 -1.63
N HIS A 330 -3.27 -3.15 -1.29
CA HIS A 330 -4.50 -3.14 -2.08
C HIS A 330 -5.06 -4.53 -2.38
N GLY A 331 -4.98 -5.46 -1.42
CA GLY A 331 -5.67 -6.75 -1.47
C GLY A 331 -5.08 -7.79 -2.45
N PHE A 332 -4.07 -7.42 -3.25
CA PHE A 332 -3.41 -8.34 -4.16
C PHE A 332 -2.46 -9.29 -3.42
N THR A 333 -2.27 -10.51 -3.93
CA THR A 333 -1.51 -11.59 -3.26
C THR A 333 -0.27 -12.02 -4.04
N TYR A 334 0.58 -11.07 -4.42
CA TYR A 334 1.87 -11.38 -5.05
C TYR A 334 2.94 -11.70 -4.02
N THR A 335 3.87 -12.57 -4.38
CA THR A 335 5.00 -12.96 -3.52
C THR A 335 6.30 -12.88 -4.29
N MET A 336 7.30 -12.22 -3.71
CA MET A 336 8.65 -12.18 -4.28
C MET A 336 9.26 -13.59 -4.32
N ARG A 337 9.93 -13.93 -5.43
CA ARG A 337 10.58 -15.23 -5.62
C ARG A 337 11.86 -15.32 -4.79
N PRO A 338 12.00 -16.28 -3.86
CA PRO A 338 13.19 -16.34 -3.01
C PRO A 338 14.48 -16.73 -3.76
N ASP A 339 14.35 -17.51 -4.84
CA ASP A 339 15.44 -18.04 -5.65
C ASP A 339 15.98 -17.01 -6.67
N ASP A 340 15.13 -16.13 -7.18
CA ASP A 340 15.52 -15.00 -8.02
C ASP A 340 14.71 -13.73 -7.68
N PRO A 341 15.05 -13.01 -6.59
CA PRO A 341 14.30 -11.83 -6.15
C PRO A 341 14.24 -10.70 -7.18
N PHE A 342 15.21 -10.62 -8.09
CA PHE A 342 15.34 -9.56 -9.09
C PHE A 342 14.95 -10.01 -10.52
N TRP A 343 14.31 -11.18 -10.67
CA TRP A 343 13.92 -11.73 -11.98
C TRP A 343 13.12 -10.73 -12.84
N VAL A 344 12.26 -9.92 -12.21
CA VAL A 344 11.47 -8.88 -12.89
C VAL A 344 12.40 -7.85 -13.54
N CYS A 345 13.46 -7.44 -12.83
CA CYS A 345 14.43 -6.44 -13.29
C CYS A 345 15.30 -6.98 -14.43
N ASN A 346 15.63 -8.27 -14.42
CA ASN A 346 16.38 -8.90 -15.50
C ASN A 346 15.65 -8.83 -16.84
N ALA A 347 14.31 -8.88 -16.82
CA ALA A 347 13.47 -8.77 -18.01
C ALA A 347 13.27 -7.34 -18.54
N GLN A 348 13.79 -6.30 -17.86
CA GLN A 348 13.56 -4.90 -18.23
C GLN A 348 14.62 -4.33 -19.18
N PRO A 349 14.30 -3.27 -19.95
CA PRO A 349 15.28 -2.55 -20.76
C PRO A 349 16.47 -2.05 -19.93
N GLN A 350 17.70 -2.19 -20.44
CA GLN A 350 18.94 -1.91 -19.69
C GLN A 350 18.97 -0.52 -19.04
N HIS A 351 18.51 0.52 -19.75
CA HIS A 351 18.51 1.90 -19.24
C HIS A 351 17.50 2.14 -18.08
N LEU A 352 16.54 1.24 -17.88
CA LEU A 352 15.53 1.31 -16.81
C LEU A 352 15.82 0.38 -15.64
N LYS A 353 16.71 -0.61 -15.80
CA LYS A 353 17.00 -1.62 -14.77
C LYS A 353 17.39 -1.01 -13.43
N LYS A 354 18.15 0.10 -13.43
CA LYS A 354 18.57 0.77 -12.19
C LYS A 354 17.39 1.12 -11.28
N PHE A 355 16.27 1.58 -11.85
CA PHE A 355 15.08 1.92 -11.07
C PHE A 355 14.42 0.68 -10.47
N CYS A 356 14.43 -0.43 -11.21
CA CYS A 356 13.87 -1.70 -10.71
C CYS A 356 14.72 -2.28 -9.57
N TYR A 357 16.04 -2.32 -9.76
CA TYR A 357 16.96 -2.82 -8.75
C TYR A 357 16.94 -1.98 -7.47
N ASP A 358 16.71 -0.67 -7.58
CA ASP A 358 16.50 0.23 -6.46
C ASP A 358 15.19 -0.09 -5.71
N GLU A 359 14.06 -0.10 -6.42
CA GLU A 359 12.72 -0.26 -5.84
C GLU A 359 12.40 -1.67 -5.33
N LEU A 360 13.11 -2.70 -5.77
CA LEU A 360 12.92 -4.08 -5.28
C LEU A 360 13.78 -4.43 -4.06
N VAL A 361 14.63 -3.52 -3.55
CA VAL A 361 15.40 -3.74 -2.32
C VAL A 361 14.50 -3.81 -1.07
N PRO A 362 13.47 -2.96 -0.87
CA PRO A 362 12.57 -3.09 0.27
C PRO A 362 11.89 -4.46 0.40
N PRO A 363 11.24 -5.03 -0.65
CA PRO A 363 10.66 -6.36 -0.55
C PRO A 363 11.70 -7.47 -0.40
N LEU A 364 12.92 -7.32 -0.96
CA LEU A 364 14.04 -8.22 -0.68
C LEU A 364 14.42 -8.20 0.80
N PHE A 365 14.49 -7.01 1.40
CA PHE A 365 14.86 -6.86 2.80
C PHE A 365 13.80 -7.50 3.71
N ASN A 366 12.52 -7.37 3.37
CA ASN A 366 11.43 -8.08 4.04
C ASN A 366 11.53 -9.60 3.87
N LEU A 367 11.83 -10.08 2.66
CA LEU A 367 12.01 -11.52 2.36
C LEU A 367 13.07 -12.16 3.26
N VAL A 368 14.16 -11.45 3.56
CA VAL A 368 15.23 -11.93 4.46
C VAL A 368 15.03 -11.50 5.92
N SER A 369 13.80 -11.15 6.33
CA SER A 369 13.46 -10.76 7.70
C SER A 369 14.32 -9.61 8.23
N PHE A 370 14.54 -8.59 7.41
CA PHE A 370 15.33 -7.39 7.71
C PHE A 370 16.78 -7.68 8.12
N ASN A 371 17.35 -8.80 7.65
CA ASN A 371 18.75 -9.15 7.86
C ASN A 371 19.65 -8.51 6.79
N LEU A 372 20.39 -7.46 7.18
CA LEU A 372 21.20 -6.65 6.27
C LEU A 372 22.30 -7.49 5.59
N PRO A 373 23.14 -8.27 6.31
CA PRO A 373 24.10 -9.18 5.68
C PRO A 373 23.47 -10.13 4.65
N ALA A 374 22.33 -10.74 4.96
CA ALA A 374 21.66 -11.69 4.06
C ALA A 374 21.15 -11.01 2.78
N ALA A 375 20.55 -9.82 2.88
CA ALA A 375 20.15 -9.03 1.72
C ALA A 375 21.36 -8.63 0.86
N GLY A 376 22.45 -8.19 1.51
CA GLY A 376 23.69 -7.84 0.81
C GLY A 376 24.29 -9.01 0.05
N SER A 377 24.34 -10.20 0.65
CA SER A 377 24.80 -11.42 0.00
C SER A 377 23.99 -11.82 -1.24
N ILE A 378 22.71 -11.45 -1.30
CA ILE A 378 21.87 -11.63 -2.50
C ILE A 378 22.25 -10.60 -3.57
N ILE A 379 22.42 -9.33 -3.17
CA ILE A 379 22.79 -8.21 -4.06
C ILE A 379 24.19 -8.41 -4.67
N GLU A 380 25.15 -8.94 -3.92
CA GLU A 380 26.52 -9.23 -4.40
C GLU A 380 26.56 -10.23 -5.56
N ARG A 381 25.48 -11.01 -5.77
CA ARG A 381 25.35 -11.98 -6.87
C ARG A 381 24.75 -11.39 -8.13
N ILE A 382 24.42 -10.09 -8.16
CA ILE A 382 23.95 -9.43 -9.37
C ILE A 382 25.14 -9.26 -10.33
N ASP A 383 25.03 -9.84 -11.53
CA ASP A 383 26.11 -9.86 -12.52
C ASP A 383 26.59 -8.46 -12.94
N ASP A 384 25.66 -7.51 -13.09
CA ASP A 384 25.98 -6.12 -13.42
C ASP A 384 26.36 -5.34 -12.16
N GLN A 385 27.66 -5.11 -11.98
CA GLN A 385 28.19 -4.42 -10.80
C GLN A 385 27.58 -3.02 -10.61
N THR A 386 27.21 -2.30 -11.68
CA THR A 386 26.61 -0.97 -11.56
C THR A 386 25.23 -1.08 -10.93
N LEU A 387 24.42 -2.05 -11.36
CA LEU A 387 23.10 -2.32 -10.80
C LEU A 387 23.19 -2.85 -9.37
N ALA A 388 24.17 -3.71 -9.10
CA ALA A 388 24.45 -4.24 -7.76
C ALA A 388 24.80 -3.12 -6.76
N LEU A 389 25.59 -2.13 -7.19
CA LEU A 389 25.94 -0.98 -6.35
C LEU A 389 24.75 -0.04 -6.09
N VAL A 390 23.84 0.12 -7.05
CA VAL A 390 22.58 0.86 -6.84
C VAL A 390 21.74 0.17 -5.76
N ALA A 391 21.52 -1.15 -5.89
CA ALA A 391 20.76 -1.92 -4.90
C ALA A 391 21.42 -1.92 -3.51
N MET A 392 22.76 -2.04 -3.46
CA MET A 392 23.51 -2.01 -2.19
C MET A 392 23.43 -0.64 -1.50
N GLU A 393 23.40 0.45 -2.29
CA GLU A 393 23.19 1.79 -1.75
C GLU A 393 21.79 1.94 -1.13
N HIS A 394 20.74 1.44 -1.79
CA HIS A 394 19.40 1.40 -1.20
C HIS A 394 19.35 0.53 0.07
N LEU A 395 20.07 -0.59 0.09
CA LEU A 395 20.13 -1.48 1.25
C LEU A 395 20.73 -0.77 2.48
N GLY A 396 21.72 0.11 2.30
CA GLY A 396 22.25 0.94 3.38
C GLY A 396 21.29 2.05 3.82
N TRP A 397 20.49 2.58 2.89
CA TRP A 397 19.55 3.67 3.13
C TRP A 397 18.37 3.26 4.05
N MET A 398 17.81 2.06 3.84
CA MET A 398 16.65 1.52 4.56
C MET A 398 16.81 1.41 6.09
N PRO A 399 17.82 0.67 6.63
CA PRO A 399 18.00 0.52 8.07
C PRO A 399 18.47 1.81 8.72
N ALA A 400 19.18 2.69 7.99
CA ALA A 400 19.52 4.02 8.46
C ALA A 400 18.28 4.89 8.67
N HIS A 401 17.29 4.79 7.78
CA HIS A 401 16.01 5.46 7.94
C HIS A 401 15.26 4.96 9.18
N HIS A 402 15.18 3.64 9.36
CA HIS A 402 14.53 3.06 10.54
C HIS A 402 15.23 3.48 11.84
N ASN A 403 16.57 3.36 11.91
CA ASN A 403 17.35 3.74 13.08
C ASN A 403 17.27 5.23 13.38
N LEU A 404 17.20 6.09 12.36
CA LEU A 404 17.00 7.52 12.55
C LEU A 404 15.73 7.81 13.37
N ILE A 405 14.67 7.04 13.14
CA ILE A 405 13.39 7.26 13.78
C ILE A 405 13.33 6.60 15.16
N VAL A 406 13.90 5.39 15.32
CA VAL A 406 13.71 4.58 16.53
C VAL A 406 14.83 4.76 17.57
N ALA A 407 16.10 4.75 17.17
CA ALA A 407 17.23 4.56 18.11
C ALA A 407 18.31 5.64 18.04
N ARG A 408 18.41 6.37 16.92
CA ARG A 408 19.51 7.30 16.57
C ARG A 408 20.92 6.69 16.77
N ASN A 409 21.04 5.37 16.67
CA ASN A 409 22.29 4.63 16.78
C ASN A 409 22.59 3.95 15.45
N TYR A 410 23.76 4.25 14.86
CA TYR A 410 24.15 3.76 13.54
C TYR A 410 25.29 2.73 13.59
N SER A 411 25.86 2.47 14.77
CA SER A 411 27.08 1.67 14.91
C SER A 411 26.92 0.25 14.36
N GLN A 412 25.77 -0.38 14.61
CA GLN A 412 25.49 -1.73 14.08
C GLN A 412 25.40 -1.74 12.56
N VAL A 413 24.67 -0.79 11.96
CA VAL A 413 24.49 -0.71 10.50
C VAL A 413 25.80 -0.36 9.81
N VAL A 414 26.58 0.58 10.36
CA VAL A 414 27.93 0.91 9.85
C VAL A 414 28.84 -0.31 9.92
N SER A 415 28.83 -1.04 11.04
CA SER A 415 29.63 -2.27 11.18
C SER A 415 29.22 -3.35 10.18
N GLN A 416 27.92 -3.52 9.92
CA GLN A 416 27.42 -4.48 8.95
C GLN A 416 27.78 -4.08 7.51
N CYS A 417 27.62 -2.80 7.15
CA CYS A 417 28.06 -2.30 5.84
C CYS A 417 29.56 -2.49 5.62
N ARG A 418 30.40 -2.25 6.64
CA ARG A 418 31.86 -2.46 6.58
C ARG A 418 32.27 -3.92 6.41
N ALA A 419 31.38 -4.86 6.71
CA ALA A 419 31.67 -6.28 6.58
C ALA A 419 31.55 -6.79 5.13
N PHE A 420 30.93 -6.02 4.23
CA PHE A 420 30.89 -6.35 2.81
C PHE A 420 32.26 -6.11 2.15
N PRO A 421 32.60 -6.84 1.07
CA PRO A 421 33.76 -6.53 0.27
C PRO A 421 33.60 -5.20 -0.48
N GLU A 422 34.71 -4.58 -0.84
CA GLU A 422 34.68 -3.45 -1.78
C GLU A 422 34.31 -3.92 -3.19
N PRO A 423 33.55 -3.14 -3.99
CA PRO A 423 33.06 -1.78 -3.73
C PRO A 423 31.72 -1.68 -2.97
N PHE A 424 31.16 -2.81 -2.50
CA PHE A 424 29.83 -2.87 -1.88
C PHE A 424 29.78 -2.21 -0.50
N ALA A 425 30.86 -2.33 0.29
CA ALA A 425 30.97 -1.63 1.57
C ALA A 425 30.71 -0.12 1.41
N ARG A 426 31.40 0.53 0.48
CA ARG A 426 31.20 1.96 0.20
C ARG A 426 29.80 2.28 -0.28
N ALA A 427 29.23 1.47 -1.17
CA ALA A 427 27.85 1.68 -1.61
C ALA A 427 26.85 1.65 -0.44
N CYS A 428 26.95 0.66 0.43
CA CYS A 428 26.12 0.55 1.63
C CYS A 428 26.30 1.77 2.55
N LEU A 429 27.54 2.20 2.80
CA LEU A 429 27.82 3.38 3.62
C LEU A 429 27.28 4.68 3.00
N ARG A 430 27.40 4.88 1.66
CA ARG A 430 26.78 6.02 0.97
C ARG A 430 25.26 6.03 1.15
N GLY A 431 24.63 4.86 1.11
CA GLY A 431 23.21 4.68 1.40
C GLY A 431 22.79 5.27 2.74
N ILE A 432 23.55 4.95 3.80
CA ILE A 432 23.31 5.50 5.15
C ILE A 432 23.35 7.03 5.11
N VAL A 433 24.39 7.61 4.50
CA VAL A 433 24.56 9.08 4.43
C VAL A 433 23.40 9.74 3.69
N LYS A 434 22.97 9.18 2.55
CA LYS A 434 21.82 9.67 1.79
C LYS A 434 20.54 9.67 2.62
N SER A 435 20.34 8.64 3.44
CA SER A 435 19.18 8.54 4.34
C SER A 435 19.17 9.67 5.37
N LEU A 436 20.33 9.99 5.96
CA LEU A 436 20.43 11.07 6.95
C LEU A 436 20.07 12.45 6.40
N VAL A 437 20.27 12.69 5.10
CA VAL A 437 19.92 13.96 4.45
C VAL A 437 18.44 14.01 4.02
N ASN A 438 17.86 12.87 3.65
CA ASN A 438 16.49 12.81 3.09
C ASN A 438 15.37 12.97 4.11
N PHE A 439 15.64 12.75 5.40
CA PHE A 439 14.60 12.67 6.42
C PHE A 439 14.68 13.76 7.48
N GLY A 440 13.53 14.28 7.90
CA GLY A 440 13.44 15.40 8.84
C GLY A 440 13.54 16.76 8.15
N ASN A 441 13.44 17.85 8.91
CA ASN A 441 13.62 19.19 8.36
C ASN A 441 15.10 19.47 8.06
N MET A 442 15.38 20.37 7.12
CA MET A 442 16.75 20.70 6.71
C MET A 442 17.65 21.18 7.86
N LEU A 443 17.07 21.84 8.88
CA LEU A 443 17.83 22.36 10.03
C LEU A 443 18.35 21.24 10.94
N GLU A 444 17.71 20.08 10.93
CA GLU A 444 18.13 18.90 11.68
C GLU A 444 18.93 17.92 10.81
N ALA A 445 18.51 17.73 9.56
CA ALA A 445 19.06 16.72 8.66
C ALA A 445 20.53 16.99 8.32
N ILE A 446 20.87 18.24 7.96
CA ILE A 446 22.22 18.59 7.54
C ILE A 446 23.22 18.44 8.70
N PRO A 447 22.99 19.04 9.88
CA PRO A 447 23.94 18.88 10.99
C PRO A 447 24.11 17.43 11.44
N ARG A 448 23.04 16.63 11.37
CA ARG A 448 23.08 15.22 11.72
C ARG A 448 23.95 14.42 10.75
N ALA A 449 23.78 14.60 9.44
CA ALA A 449 24.58 13.92 8.44
C ALA A 449 26.06 14.29 8.57
N THR A 450 26.37 15.58 8.77
CA THR A 450 27.76 16.03 8.97
C THR A 450 28.37 15.42 10.24
N ARG A 451 27.67 15.46 11.39
CA ARG A 451 28.17 14.84 12.63
C ARG A 451 28.42 13.34 12.46
N PHE A 452 27.52 12.64 11.77
CA PHE A 452 27.70 11.22 11.47
C PHE A 452 28.98 10.96 10.65
N CYS A 453 29.26 11.76 9.62
CA CYS A 453 30.51 11.62 8.86
C CYS A 453 31.76 11.81 9.75
N HIS A 454 31.74 12.80 10.64
CA HIS A 454 32.86 13.01 11.57
C HIS A 454 33.00 11.85 12.56
N GLU A 455 31.91 11.44 13.19
CA GLU A 455 31.90 10.39 14.22
C GLU A 455 32.43 9.06 13.68
N PHE A 456 31.96 8.63 12.50
CA PHE A 456 32.26 7.29 11.99
C PHE A 456 33.45 7.25 11.02
N PHE A 457 33.76 8.36 10.33
CA PHE A 457 34.68 8.32 9.19
C PHE A 457 35.82 9.34 9.23
N GLN A 458 35.91 10.25 10.20
CA GLN A 458 36.94 11.32 10.24
C GLN A 458 38.37 10.80 10.04
N SER A 459 38.68 9.61 10.56
CA SER A 459 40.00 8.97 10.46
C SER A 459 40.07 7.85 9.41
N THR A 460 39.16 7.85 8.43
CA THR A 460 39.06 6.84 7.37
C THR A 460 39.13 7.50 6.00
N ASP A 461 39.51 6.73 4.98
CA ASP A 461 39.56 7.15 3.57
C ASP A 461 38.17 7.34 2.92
N PHE A 462 37.08 7.06 3.66
CA PHE A 462 35.71 7.33 3.24
C PHE A 462 35.22 8.74 3.63
N PHE A 463 35.96 9.50 4.44
CA PHE A 463 35.49 10.79 4.95
C PHE A 463 35.09 11.78 3.85
N GLU A 464 35.94 11.95 2.84
CA GLU A 464 35.68 12.86 1.72
C GLU A 464 34.47 12.41 0.89
N GLU A 465 34.34 11.10 0.66
CA GLU A 465 33.20 10.51 -0.04
C GLU A 465 31.89 10.70 0.73
N CYS A 466 31.94 10.59 2.06
CA CYS A 466 30.81 10.88 2.96
C CYS A 466 30.36 12.34 2.82
N GLN A 467 31.31 13.28 2.89
CA GLN A 467 31.02 14.72 2.72
C GLN A 467 30.45 15.00 1.33
N LYS A 468 31.06 14.46 0.27
CA LYS A 468 30.56 14.61 -1.11
C LYS A 468 29.14 14.07 -1.27
N THR A 469 28.84 12.93 -0.65
CA THR A 469 27.51 12.31 -0.69
C THR A 469 26.46 13.22 -0.05
N ILE A 470 26.78 13.91 1.05
CA ILE A 470 25.89 14.92 1.66
C ILE A 470 25.57 16.03 0.65
N ILE A 471 26.60 16.56 0.00
CA ILE A 471 26.46 17.67 -0.96
C ILE A 471 25.58 17.28 -2.15
N GLU A 472 25.83 16.11 -2.74
CA GLU A 472 25.03 15.58 -3.85
C GLU A 472 23.57 15.41 -3.42
N GLN A 473 23.34 14.87 -2.22
CA GLN A 473 22.00 14.64 -1.72
C GLN A 473 21.27 15.95 -1.38
N ILE A 474 21.98 17.00 -0.94
CA ILE A 474 21.41 18.33 -0.74
C ILE A 474 20.89 18.89 -2.07
N LYS A 475 21.72 18.82 -3.12
CA LYS A 475 21.36 19.30 -4.46
C LYS A 475 20.16 18.57 -5.04
N TYR A 476 20.06 17.27 -4.76
CA TYR A 476 18.95 16.43 -5.20
C TYR A 476 17.65 16.66 -4.41
N SER A 477 17.75 16.92 -3.09
CA SER A 477 16.59 16.86 -2.19
C SER A 477 15.93 18.20 -1.88
N TYR A 478 16.66 19.30 -2.05
CA TYR A 478 16.21 20.63 -1.65
C TYR A 478 16.12 21.58 -2.84
N THR A 479 15.16 22.51 -2.81
CA THR A 479 15.04 23.56 -3.83
C THR A 479 16.22 24.53 -3.79
N ILE A 480 16.43 25.30 -4.85
CA ILE A 480 17.50 26.32 -4.91
C ILE A 480 17.42 27.28 -3.71
N ASP A 481 16.22 27.70 -3.31
CA ASP A 481 16.05 28.60 -2.16
C ASP A 481 16.38 27.92 -0.82
N GLN A 482 16.01 26.64 -0.66
CA GLN A 482 16.40 25.86 0.50
C GLN A 482 17.91 25.63 0.53
N GLN A 483 18.54 25.37 -0.61
CA GLN A 483 20.00 25.24 -0.74
C GLN A 483 20.72 26.53 -0.33
N LYS A 484 20.23 27.70 -0.76
CA LYS A 484 20.76 29.01 -0.32
C LYS A 484 20.62 29.19 1.20
N GLU A 485 19.48 28.80 1.78
CA GLU A 485 19.27 28.90 3.22
C GLU A 485 20.16 27.92 4.01
N ILE A 486 20.38 26.70 3.50
CA ILE A 486 21.35 25.75 4.04
C ILE A 486 22.75 26.39 4.05
N CYS A 487 23.16 26.99 2.93
CA CYS A 487 24.47 27.64 2.85
C CYS A 487 24.62 28.85 3.78
N LYS A 488 23.55 29.63 3.96
CA LYS A 488 23.54 30.76 4.90
C LYS A 488 23.69 30.30 6.35
N ARG A 489 23.14 29.14 6.71
CA ARG A 489 23.10 28.65 8.09
C ARG A 489 24.23 27.69 8.47
N PHE A 490 24.77 26.97 7.48
CA PHE A 490 25.71 25.88 7.68
C PHE A 490 26.96 26.04 6.80
N SER A 491 27.34 27.28 6.47
CA SER A 491 28.53 27.61 5.66
C SER A 491 29.78 26.88 6.14
N ASP A 492 29.95 26.77 7.46
CA ASP A 492 31.15 26.20 8.08
C ASP A 492 31.15 24.66 8.03
N MET A 493 29.98 24.04 7.85
CA MET A 493 29.81 22.59 7.84
C MET A 493 29.87 21.98 6.43
N ALA A 494 29.69 22.81 5.40
CA ALA A 494 29.77 22.39 4.00
C ALA A 494 30.40 23.49 3.11
N PRO A 495 31.62 23.98 3.43
CA PRO A 495 32.23 25.11 2.71
C PRO A 495 32.36 24.84 1.20
N THR A 496 32.73 23.61 0.81
CA THR A 496 32.86 23.20 -0.59
C THR A 496 31.53 23.18 -1.37
N PHE A 497 30.38 23.01 -0.70
CA PHE A 497 29.06 23.13 -1.33
C PHE A 497 28.68 24.58 -1.56
N CYS A 498 29.01 25.46 -0.62
CA CYS A 498 28.54 26.84 -0.60
C CYS A 498 29.46 27.83 -1.34
N GLU A 499 30.66 27.40 -1.73
CA GLU A 499 31.63 28.22 -2.46
C GLU A 499 31.41 28.27 -3.99
N LYS A 500 30.48 27.48 -4.57
CA LYS A 500 30.13 27.57 -5.99
C LYS A 500 28.62 27.48 -6.22
N PRO A 501 27.98 28.50 -6.84
CA PRO A 501 26.56 28.47 -7.17
C PRO A 501 26.19 27.36 -8.16
#